data_AF-A0A1H5UP01-F1
#
_entry.id   AF-A0A1H5UP01-F1
#
_cell.length_a   1.000
_cell.length_b   1.000
_cell.length_c   1.000
_cell.angle_alpha   90.00
_cell.angle_beta   90.00
_cell.angle_gamma   90.00
#
_symmetry.space_group_name_H-M   'P 1'
#
loop_
_entity.id
_entity.type
_entity.pdbx_description
1 polymer ?
#
loop_
_entity_poly.entity_id
_entity_poly.type
_entity_poly.pdbx_seq_one_letter_code
_entity_poly.pdbx_strand_id
1 'polypeptide(L)' 'MAKQGKNWFERQLFEIKDTLFPEHPDDSPGQRRKKKISWAMFLIFMSCGMIAMLIAVSFAH' A
#
# COMPACT_ATOMS: atom_id res chain seq x y z
N MET A 1 3.85 -13.06 24.38
CA MET A 1 4.36 -13.68 23.14
C MET A 1 3.74 -12.96 21.93
N ALA A 2 4.25 -11.80 21.53
CA ALA A 2 3.59 -10.90 20.55
C ALA A 2 4.44 -10.60 19.31
N LYS A 3 5.16 -11.59 18.77
CA LYS A 3 6.03 -11.40 17.59
C LYS A 3 5.45 -11.94 16.27
N GLN A 4 4.28 -12.59 16.30
CA GLN A 4 3.75 -13.31 15.13
C GLN A 4 2.90 -12.46 14.17
N GLY A 5 2.30 -11.36 14.65
CA GLY A 5 1.43 -10.50 13.82
C GLY A 5 2.16 -9.56 12.86
N LYS A 6 3.42 -9.22 13.15
CA LYS A 6 4.21 -8.28 12.33
C LYS A 6 4.49 -8.85 10.93
N ASN A 7 4.83 -10.14 10.86
CA ASN A 7 5.14 -10.82 9.61
C ASN A 7 3.94 -11.01 8.69
N TRP A 8 2.71 -11.15 9.21
CA TRP A 8 1.56 -11.40 8.34
C TRP A 8 1.16 -10.15 7.55
N PHE A 9 1.05 -9.01 8.24
CA PHE A 9 0.69 -7.75 7.59
C PHE A 9 1.78 -7.28 6.61
N GLU A 10 3.05 -7.40 6.99
CA GLU A 10 4.17 -7.08 6.09
C GLU A 10 4.17 -7.95 4.84
N ARG A 11 3.82 -9.24 4.98
CA ARG A 11 3.75 -10.19 3.86
C ARG A 11 2.59 -9.87 2.92
N GLN A 12 1.42 -9.54 3.46
CA GLN A 12 0.28 -9.10 2.65
C GLN A 12 0.58 -7.77 1.92
N LEU A 13 1.21 -6.81 2.60
CA LEU A 13 1.66 -5.57 1.97
C LEU A 13 2.67 -5.83 0.85
N PHE A 14 3.60 -6.76 1.06
CA PHE A 14 4.57 -7.14 0.04
C PHE A 14 3.90 -7.78 -1.18
N GLU A 15 2.98 -8.73 -0.96
CA GLU A 15 2.20 -9.38 -2.04
C GLU A 15 1.38 -8.35 -2.83
N ILE A 16 0.74 -7.39 -2.16
CA ILE A 16 -0.01 -6.30 -2.82
C ILE A 16 0.94 -5.39 -3.61
N LYS A 17 2.08 -5.00 -3.04
CA LYS A 17 3.08 -4.18 -3.72
C LYS A 17 3.60 -4.88 -4.98
N ASP A 18 3.93 -6.17 -4.88
CA ASP A 18 4.47 -6.96 -5.98
C ASP A 18 3.44 -7.19 -7.09
N THR A 19 2.17 -7.41 -6.73
CA THR A 19 1.07 -7.56 -7.70
C THR A 19 0.77 -6.27 -8.45
N LEU A 20 0.74 -5.12 -7.75
CA LEU A 20 0.37 -3.84 -8.35
C LEU A 20 1.55 -3.12 -9.03
N PHE A 21 2.75 -3.27 -8.47
CA PHE A 21 3.96 -2.59 -8.91
C PHE A 21 5.15 -3.56 -8.92
N PRO A 22 5.13 -4.58 -9.81
CA PRO A 22 6.19 -5.59 -9.85
C PRO A 22 7.54 -4.92 -10.12
N GLU A 23 8.53 -5.20 -9.28
CA GLU A 23 9.92 -4.73 -9.47
C GLU A 23 10.70 -5.81 -10.20
N HIS A 24 11.15 -5.52 -11.42
CA HIS A 24 11.97 -6.43 -12.20
C HIS A 24 13.46 -6.11 -12.00
N PRO A 25 14.33 -7.14 -12.00
CA PRO A 25 15.77 -6.92 -11.87
C PRO A 25 16.33 -6.00 -12.96
N ASP A 26 15.74 -6.03 -14.15
CA ASP A 26 16.13 -5.22 -15.32
C ASP A 26 15.56 -3.79 -15.30
N ASP A 27 14.79 -3.41 -14.27
CA ASP A 27 14.29 -2.05 -14.16
C ASP A 27 15.43 -1.04 -13.99
N SER A 28 15.40 0.00 -14.83
CA SER A 28 16.29 1.15 -14.69
C SER A 28 16.08 1.86 -13.35
N PRO A 29 17.10 2.57 -12.80
CA PRO A 29 16.97 3.33 -11.56
C PRO A 29 15.80 4.33 -11.56
N GLY A 30 15.48 4.89 -12.73
CA GLY A 30 14.33 5.76 -12.93
C GLY A 30 12.99 5.04 -12.82
N GLN A 31 12.86 3.83 -13.38
CA GLN A 31 11.65 3.01 -13.26
C GLN A 31 11.41 2.55 -11.82
N ARG A 32 12.46 2.14 -11.11
CA ARG A 32 12.38 1.77 -9.68
C ARG A 32 11.87 2.94 -8.82
N ARG A 33 12.39 4.15 -9.05
CA ARG A 33 11.90 5.37 -8.39
C ARG A 33 10.42 5.64 -8.69
N LYS A 34 10.01 5.53 -9.96
CA LYS A 34 8.61 5.71 -10.36
C LYS A 34 7.69 4.71 -9.66
N LYS A 35 8.06 3.42 -9.63
CA LYS A 35 7.29 2.37 -8.93
C LYS A 35 7.17 2.66 -7.43
N LYS A 36 8.26 3.10 -6.78
CA LYS A 36 8.24 3.49 -5.36
C LYS A 36 7.34 4.71 -5.08
N ILE A 37 7.36 5.71 -5.95
CA ILE A 37 6.46 6.88 -5.86
C ILE A 37 5.01 6.45 -6.07
N SER A 38 4.76 5.59 -7.05
CA SER A 38 3.41 5.10 -7.36
C SER A 38 2.83 4.28 -6.20
N TRP A 39 3.64 3.45 -5.55
CA TRP A 39 3.28 2.77 -4.31
C TRP A 39 2.91 3.73 -3.17
N ALA A 40 3.71 4.79 -2.98
CA ALA A 40 3.41 5.80 -1.96
C ALA A 40 2.09 6.54 -2.24
N MET A 41 1.86 6.92 -3.50
CA MET A 41 0.59 7.54 -3.92
C MET A 41 -0.61 6.61 -3.69
N PHE A 42 -0.48 5.32 -3.98
CA PHE A 42 -1.52 4.33 -3.74
C PHE A 42 -1.90 4.25 -2.24
N LEU A 43 -0.91 4.18 -1.34
CA LEU A 43 -1.16 4.14 0.11
C LEU A 43 -1.84 5.42 0.62
N ILE A 44 -1.47 6.58 0.07
CA ILE A 44 -2.12 7.86 0.41
C ILE A 44 -3.57 7.84 -0.06
N PHE A 45 -3.84 7.37 -1.28
CA PHE A 45 -5.20 7.31 -1.81
C PHE A 45 -6.09 6.35 -1.03
N MET A 46 -5.59 5.15 -0.70
CA MET A 46 -6.31 4.17 0.12
C MET A 46 -6.62 4.69 1.52
N SER A 47 -5.65 5.34 2.19
CA SER A 47 -5.88 5.92 3.52
C SER A 47 -6.86 7.09 3.48
N CYS A 48 -6.77 7.96 2.47
CA CYS A 48 -7.74 9.04 2.25
C CYS A 48 -9.16 8.48 2.02
N GLY A 49 -9.31 7.48 1.14
CA GLY A 49 -10.58 6.82 0.88
C GLY A 49 -11.18 6.18 2.13
N MET A 50 -10.35 5.52 2.95
CA MET A 50 -10.78 4.96 4.24
C MET A 50 -11.30 6.04 5.18
N ILE A 51 -10.57 7.15 5.32
CA ILE A 51 -10.98 8.28 6.17
C ILE A 51 -12.30 8.90 5.65
N ALA A 52 -12.41 9.13 4.35
CA ALA A 52 -13.62 9.69 3.74
C ALA A 52 -14.84 8.77 3.96
N MET A 53 -14.67 7.45 3.84
CA MET A 53 -15.74 6.49 4.11
C MET A 53 -16.15 6.50 5.59
N LEU A 54 -15.20 6.57 6.53
CA LEU A 54 -15.49 6.67 7.96
C LEU A 54 -16.28 7.94 8.29
N ILE A 55 -15.90 9.07 7.69
CA ILE A 55 -16.63 10.34 7.85
C ILE A 55 -18.05 10.21 7.29
N ALA A 56 -18.21 9.65 6.09
CA ALA A 56 -19.52 9.47 5.47
C ALA A 56 -20.45 8.59 6.31
N VAL A 57 -19.95 7.48 6.86
CA VAL A 57 -20.71 6.60 7.76
C VAL A 57 -21.07 7.31 9.06
N SER A 58 -20.21 8.19 9.56
CA SER A 58 -20.46 8.97 10.79
C SER A 58 -21.59 9.98 10.64
N PHE A 59 -21.89 10.45 9.43
CA PHE A 59 -23.00 11.36 9.14
C PHE A 59 -24.25 10.65 8.58
N ALA A 60 -24.17 9.34 8.34
CA ALA A 60 -25.28 8.53 7.84
C ALA A 60 -26.20 7.98 8.95
N HIS A 61 -25.86 8.23 10.22
CA HIS A 61 -26.65 7.91 11.41
C HIS A 61 -27.07 9.22 12.11
#